data_AF-A0A3D3TAC3-F1
#
_entry.id   AF-A0A3D3TAC3-F1
#
_cell.length_a   1.000
_cell.length_b   1.000
_cell.length_c   1.000
_cell.angle_alpha   90.00
_cell.angle_beta   90.00
_cell.angle_gamma   90.00
#
_symmetry.space_group_name_H-M   'P 1'
#
loop_
_entity.id
_entity.type
_entity.pdbx_description
1 polymer ?
#
loop_
_entity_poly.entity_id
_entity_poly.type
_entity_poly.pdbx_seq_one_letter_code
_entity_poly.pdbx_strand_id
1 'polypeptide(L)'
;MESHLEKEDDRISLFILISFSMGISLMAFSFRITSGKSWLTALISIGVILIIFMFITFITEAIVDGKLALIAFLLLTLLLFIGEIVFLLHTIYKTNGNKRNTSVILNHLIWYIPAVPALIIILIYTISKDNCSYDDTDCLYKWIDDRWWPIIWGNVVMVFFWMWLYVRFIILKWKGVPEE
;
A
#
# COMPACT_ATOMS: atom_id res chain seq x y z
N MET A 1 21.81 16.30 -17.76
CA MET A 1 21.10 16.42 -16.46
C MET A 1 19.61 16.18 -16.66
N GLU A 2 18.96 16.86 -17.61
CA GLU A 2 17.55 16.61 -17.99
C GLU A 2 17.27 15.16 -18.42
N SER A 3 18.12 14.56 -19.25
CA SER A 3 17.94 13.17 -19.73
C SER A 3 18.03 12.07 -18.64
N HIS A 4 18.58 12.39 -17.47
CA HIS A 4 18.65 11.46 -16.33
C HIS A 4 17.42 11.61 -15.43
N LEU A 5 16.90 12.84 -15.28
CA LEU A 5 15.68 13.13 -14.54
C LEU A 5 14.44 12.54 -15.24
N GLU A 6 14.35 12.66 -16.57
CA GLU A 6 13.25 12.04 -17.34
C GLU A 6 13.20 10.52 -17.18
N LYS A 7 14.37 9.86 -17.20
CA LYS A 7 14.46 8.40 -17.02
C LYS A 7 14.12 7.94 -15.60
N GLU A 8 14.36 8.78 -14.59
CA GLU A 8 14.01 8.51 -13.19
C GLU A 8 12.48 8.54 -13.01
N ASP A 9 11.84 9.59 -13.52
CA ASP A 9 10.39 9.77 -13.44
C ASP A 9 9.62 8.67 -14.19
N ASP A 10 10.14 8.21 -15.33
CA ASP A 10 9.56 7.11 -16.10
C ASP A 10 9.51 5.80 -15.31
N ARG A 11 10.58 5.49 -14.56
CA ARG A 11 10.69 4.22 -13.80
C ARG A 11 9.76 4.21 -12.59
N ILE A 12 9.69 5.33 -11.87
CA ILE A 12 8.76 5.50 -10.75
C ILE A 12 7.32 5.40 -11.24
N SER A 13 7.00 6.07 -12.36
CA SER A 13 5.68 6.02 -12.99
C SER A 13 5.30 4.60 -13.41
N LEU A 14 6.22 3.86 -14.05
CA LEU A 14 6.01 2.46 -14.40
C LEU A 14 5.74 1.59 -13.17
N PHE A 15 6.49 1.80 -12.09
CA PHE A 15 6.32 1.05 -10.85
C PHE A 15 4.95 1.30 -10.21
N ILE A 16 4.49 2.56 -10.20
CA ILE A 16 3.15 2.95 -9.74
C ILE A 16 2.09 2.30 -10.62
N LEU A 17 2.23 2.36 -11.95
CA LEU A 17 1.27 1.78 -12.89
C LEU A 17 1.12 0.26 -12.72
N ILE A 18 2.24 -0.46 -12.57
CA ILE A 18 2.23 -1.90 -12.32
C ILE A 18 1.54 -2.21 -10.99
N SER A 19 1.89 -1.48 -9.93
CA SER A 19 1.28 -1.64 -8.60
C SER A 19 -0.23 -1.36 -8.62
N PHE A 20 -0.65 -0.34 -9.35
CA PHE A 20 -2.05 0.03 -9.53
C PHE A 20 -2.82 -1.03 -10.34
N SER A 21 -2.25 -1.56 -11.42
CA SER A 21 -2.86 -2.62 -12.22
C SER A 21 -3.06 -3.92 -11.43
N MET A 22 -2.10 -4.26 -10.56
CA MET A 22 -2.23 -5.37 -9.60
C MET A 22 -3.32 -5.06 -8.57
N GLY A 23 -3.38 -3.83 -8.06
CA GLY A 23 -4.44 -3.37 -7.15
C GLY A 23 -5.84 -3.56 -7.74
N ILE A 24 -6.06 -3.15 -8.99
CA ILE A 24 -7.33 -3.37 -9.70
C ILE A 24 -7.63 -4.87 -9.85
N SER A 25 -6.62 -5.67 -10.20
CA SER A 25 -6.78 -7.12 -10.33
C SER A 25 -7.22 -7.76 -9.01
N LEU A 26 -6.63 -7.33 -7.90
CA LEU A 26 -7.00 -7.77 -6.56
C LEU A 26 -8.35 -7.22 -6.10
N MET A 27 -8.75 -6.04 -6.59
CA MET A 27 -10.07 -5.49 -6.36
C MET A 27 -11.18 -6.33 -7.00
N ALA A 28 -10.96 -6.81 -8.22
CA ALA A 28 -11.86 -7.76 -8.88
C ALA A 28 -11.86 -9.13 -8.16
N PHE A 29 -10.72 -9.57 -7.65
CA PHE A 29 -10.61 -10.81 -6.88
C PHE A 29 -11.37 -10.74 -5.54
N SER A 30 -11.25 -9.63 -4.81
CA SER A 30 -11.88 -9.48 -3.49
C SER A 30 -13.42 -9.44 -3.55
N PHE A 31 -13.99 -9.01 -4.68
CA PHE A 31 -15.43 -9.09 -4.96
C PHE A 31 -15.95 -10.53 -4.94
N ARG A 32 -15.13 -11.51 -5.35
CA ARG A 32 -15.51 -12.93 -5.33
C ARG A 32 -15.40 -13.56 -3.94
N ILE A 33 -14.62 -12.96 -3.04
CA ILE A 33 -14.39 -13.47 -1.69
C ILE A 33 -15.42 -12.96 -0.70
N THR A 34 -15.84 -11.70 -0.85
CA THR A 34 -16.73 -11.01 0.08
C THR A 34 -18.10 -10.74 -0.56
N SER A 35 -19.06 -10.23 0.22
CA SER A 35 -20.37 -9.85 -0.33
C SER A 35 -20.27 -8.58 -1.19
N GLY A 36 -21.09 -8.46 -2.23
CA GLY A 36 -21.15 -7.24 -3.05
C GLY A 36 -21.45 -5.97 -2.23
N LYS A 37 -22.28 -6.08 -1.19
CA LYS A 37 -22.56 -4.97 -0.26
C LYS A 37 -21.32 -4.54 0.52
N SER A 38 -20.56 -5.49 1.08
CA SER A 38 -19.31 -5.18 1.80
C SER A 38 -18.22 -4.65 0.88
N TRP A 39 -18.12 -5.18 -0.34
CA TRP A 39 -17.16 -4.72 -1.35
C TRP A 39 -17.43 -3.27 -1.77
N LEU A 40 -18.69 -2.92 -2.04
CA LEU A 40 -19.07 -1.55 -2.39
C LEU A 40 -18.87 -0.60 -1.20
N THR A 41 -19.19 -1.05 0.02
CA THR A 41 -18.93 -0.27 1.23
C THR A 41 -17.43 0.00 1.39
N ALA A 42 -16.57 -1.01 1.16
CA ALA A 42 -15.12 -0.86 1.18
C ALA A 42 -14.62 0.13 0.13
N LEU A 43 -15.17 0.10 -1.08
CA LEU A 43 -14.81 1.03 -2.15
C LEU A 43 -15.17 2.47 -1.79
N ILE A 44 -16.34 2.67 -1.17
CA ILE A 44 -16.75 4.01 -0.70
C ILE A 44 -15.86 4.45 0.45
N SER A 45 -15.58 3.59 1.44
CA SER A 45 -14.75 3.97 2.58
C SER A 45 -13.32 4.29 2.19
N ILE A 46 -12.67 3.50 1.31
CA ILE A 46 -11.32 3.82 0.84
C ILE A 46 -11.31 5.14 0.07
N GLY A 47 -12.34 5.43 -0.74
CA GLY A 47 -12.47 6.69 -1.46
C GLY A 47 -12.58 7.89 -0.51
N VAL A 48 -13.41 7.79 0.53
CA VAL A 48 -13.54 8.83 1.56
C VAL A 48 -12.22 9.05 2.31
N ILE A 49 -11.53 7.96 2.68
CA ILE A 49 -10.22 8.03 3.34
C ILE A 49 -9.20 8.75 2.45
N LEU A 50 -9.13 8.41 1.16
CA LEU A 50 -8.20 9.04 0.21
C LEU A 50 -8.49 10.53 0.02
N ILE A 51 -9.76 10.92 -0.02
CA ILE A 51 -10.14 12.34 -0.08
C ILE A 51 -9.68 13.07 1.19
N ILE A 52 -9.93 12.50 2.37
CA ILE A 52 -9.47 13.09 3.65
C ILE A 52 -7.95 13.22 3.66
N PHE A 53 -7.22 12.20 3.23
CA PHE A 53 -5.76 12.23 3.19
C PHE A 53 -5.26 13.29 2.20
N MET A 54 -5.88 13.42 1.02
CA MET A 54 -5.53 14.46 0.06
C MET A 54 -5.72 15.86 0.63
N PHE A 55 -6.82 16.11 1.37
CA PHE A 55 -7.02 17.39 2.06
C PHE A 55 -5.96 17.62 3.15
N ILE A 56 -5.63 16.61 3.95
CA ILE A 56 -4.59 16.71 4.97
C ILE A 56 -3.24 17.03 4.32
N THR A 57 -2.87 16.34 3.25
CA THR A 57 -1.63 16.58 2.51
C THR A 57 -1.59 17.98 1.90
N PHE A 58 -2.68 18.43 1.27
CA PHE A 58 -2.78 19.78 0.70
C PHE A 58 -2.58 20.87 1.76
N ILE A 59 -3.22 20.72 2.93
CA ILE A 59 -3.03 21.67 4.04
C ILE A 59 -1.61 21.59 4.60
N THR A 60 -1.05 20.39 4.71
CA THR A 60 0.32 20.18 5.22
C THR A 60 1.36 20.80 4.31
N GLU A 61 1.20 20.68 2.98
CA GLU A 61 2.07 21.29 1.99
C GLU A 61 2.02 22.83 2.02
N ALA A 62 0.87 23.42 2.39
CA ALA A 62 0.79 24.87 2.59
C ALA A 62 1.58 25.38 3.82
N ILE A 63 1.92 24.49 4.76
CA ILE A 63 2.54 24.83 6.05
C ILE A 63 4.00 24.36 6.11
N VAL A 64 4.32 23.26 5.43
CA VAL A 64 5.60 22.54 5.50
C VAL A 64 6.09 22.27 4.07
N ASP A 65 7.40 22.08 3.92
CA ASP A 65 8.01 21.67 2.65
C ASP A 65 7.27 20.47 1.99
N GLY A 66 7.07 20.53 0.67
CA GLY A 66 6.31 19.54 -0.09
C GLY A 66 6.85 18.11 0.04
N LYS A 67 8.16 17.94 0.22
CA LYS A 67 8.76 16.63 0.49
C LYS A 67 8.31 16.07 1.83
N LEU A 68 8.29 16.89 2.87
CA LEU A 68 7.83 16.48 4.20
C LEU A 68 6.33 16.15 4.20
N ALA A 69 5.53 16.90 3.44
CA ALA A 69 4.11 16.60 3.24
C ALA A 69 3.89 15.23 2.57
N LEU A 70 4.69 14.91 1.54
CA LEU A 70 4.66 13.60 0.89
C LEU A 70 5.11 12.46 1.82
N ILE A 71 6.18 12.64 2.59
CA ILE A 71 6.63 11.67 3.60
C ILE A 71 5.53 11.43 4.64
N ALA A 72 4.88 12.49 5.14
CA ALA A 72 3.80 12.38 6.10
C ALA A 72 2.61 11.60 5.53
N PHE A 73 2.24 11.84 4.26
CA PHE A 73 1.19 11.08 3.57
C PHE A 73 1.51 9.58 3.46
N LEU A 74 2.75 9.25 3.05
CA LEU A 74 3.20 7.86 2.94
C LEU A 74 3.16 7.15 4.30
N LEU A 75 3.66 7.81 5.36
CA LEU A 75 3.64 7.28 6.72
C LEU A 75 2.22 7.09 7.25
N LEU A 76 1.33 8.07 7.02
CA LEU A 76 -0.08 7.99 7.42
C LEU A 76 -0.79 6.80 6.75
N THR A 77 -0.52 6.58 5.46
CA THR A 77 -1.06 5.44 4.69
C THR A 77 -0.54 4.11 5.21
N LEU A 78 0.76 4.00 5.50
CA LEU A 78 1.34 2.79 6.11
C LEU A 78 0.80 2.55 7.53
N LEU A 79 0.61 3.59 8.32
CA LEU A 79 0.04 3.49 9.67
C LEU A 79 -1.41 3.01 9.62
N LEU A 80 -2.21 3.52 8.68
CA LEU A 80 -3.57 3.04 8.44
C LEU A 80 -3.59 1.54 8.11
N PHE A 81 -2.71 1.10 7.20
CA PHE A 81 -2.58 -0.32 6.86
C PHE A 81 -2.23 -1.19 8.07
N ILE A 82 -1.25 -0.77 8.89
CA ILE A 82 -0.89 -1.47 10.13
C ILE A 82 -2.08 -1.50 11.10
N GLY A 83 -2.79 -0.38 11.26
CA GLY A 83 -3.98 -0.29 12.10
C GLY A 83 -5.07 -1.26 11.67
N GLU A 84 -5.34 -1.37 10.36
CA GLU A 84 -6.30 -2.32 9.80
C GLU A 84 -5.90 -3.78 10.01
N ILE A 85 -4.61 -4.12 9.86
CA ILE A 85 -4.10 -5.46 10.17
C ILE A 85 -4.32 -5.78 11.65
N VAL A 86 -3.91 -4.89 12.55
CA VAL A 86 -4.03 -5.10 14.00
C VAL A 86 -5.51 -5.27 14.39
N PHE A 87 -6.39 -4.42 13.86
CA PHE A 87 -7.83 -4.52 14.07
C PHE A 87 -8.39 -5.87 13.59
N LEU A 88 -8.02 -6.29 12.37
CA LEU A 88 -8.50 -7.53 11.80
C LEU A 88 -8.01 -8.74 12.60
N LEU A 89 -6.72 -8.79 12.97
CA LEU A 89 -6.17 -9.86 13.79
C LEU A 89 -6.86 -9.92 15.15
N HIS A 90 -7.02 -8.77 15.83
CA HIS A 90 -7.73 -8.71 17.11
C HIS A 90 -9.16 -9.25 17.00
N THR A 91 -9.85 -8.99 15.88
CA THR A 91 -11.23 -9.46 15.68
C THR A 91 -11.29 -10.95 15.30
N ILE A 92 -10.34 -11.47 14.49
CA ILE A 92 -10.28 -12.89 14.15
C ILE A 92 -9.97 -13.75 15.38
N TYR A 93 -9.13 -13.27 16.30
CA TYR A 93 -8.74 -14.01 17.50
C TYR A 93 -9.70 -13.83 18.69
N LYS A 94 -10.70 -12.95 18.60
CA LYS A 94 -11.70 -12.73 19.65
C LYS A 94 -13.03 -13.39 19.28
N THR A 95 -13.59 -14.16 20.20
CA THR A 95 -14.74 -15.07 19.97
C THR A 95 -16.06 -14.39 19.56
N ASN A 96 -16.18 -13.06 19.70
CA ASN A 96 -17.43 -12.29 19.44
C ASN A 96 -17.25 -11.24 18.32
N GLY A 97 -16.51 -11.57 17.27
CA GLY A 97 -16.21 -10.63 16.19
C GLY A 97 -17.37 -10.41 15.22
N ASN A 98 -17.80 -9.16 15.00
CA ASN A 98 -18.80 -8.83 13.98
C ASN A 98 -18.23 -9.06 12.56
N LYS A 99 -18.73 -10.09 11.87
CA LYS A 99 -18.26 -10.53 10.54
C LYS A 99 -18.47 -9.49 9.43
N ARG A 100 -19.45 -8.59 9.57
CA ARG A 100 -19.74 -7.56 8.56
C ARG A 100 -18.64 -6.51 8.50
N ASN A 101 -18.19 -5.99 9.63
CA ASN A 101 -17.14 -4.95 9.67
C ASN A 101 -15.78 -5.52 9.23
N THR A 102 -15.50 -6.77 9.57
CA THR A 102 -14.27 -7.45 9.13
C THR A 102 -14.24 -7.71 7.62
N SER A 103 -15.40 -7.90 6.96
CA SER A 103 -15.48 -8.05 5.49
C SER A 103 -15.01 -6.80 4.74
N VAL A 104 -15.31 -5.60 5.28
CA VAL A 104 -14.90 -4.33 4.68
C VAL A 104 -13.39 -4.17 4.76
N ILE A 105 -12.83 -4.39 5.95
CA ILE A 105 -11.38 -4.30 6.20
C ILE A 105 -10.61 -5.39 5.44
N LEU A 106 -11.19 -6.59 5.28
CA LEU A 106 -10.62 -7.65 4.46
C LEU A 106 -10.42 -7.19 3.00
N ASN A 107 -11.39 -6.46 2.44
CA ASN A 107 -11.25 -5.89 1.10
C ASN A 107 -10.13 -4.85 1.04
N HIS A 108 -10.09 -3.89 1.97
CA HIS A 108 -9.01 -2.88 2.01
C HIS A 108 -7.63 -3.53 2.04
N LEU A 109 -7.42 -4.48 2.96
CA LEU A 109 -6.13 -5.16 3.09
C LEU A 109 -5.72 -5.92 1.83
N ILE A 110 -6.67 -6.56 1.12
CA ILE A 110 -6.38 -7.20 -0.17
C ILE A 110 -5.89 -6.16 -1.20
N TRP A 111 -6.51 -4.98 -1.24
CA TRP A 111 -6.15 -3.92 -2.20
C TRP A 111 -4.80 -3.26 -1.87
N TYR A 112 -4.42 -3.23 -0.60
CA TYR A 112 -3.15 -2.70 -0.14
C TYR A 112 -1.94 -3.60 -0.45
N ILE A 113 -2.12 -4.90 -0.69
CA ILE A 113 -1.01 -5.85 -0.90
C ILE A 113 0.02 -5.37 -1.95
N PRO A 114 -0.36 -4.92 -3.15
CA PRO A 114 0.57 -4.41 -4.15
C PRO A 114 1.05 -2.98 -3.87
N ALA A 115 0.28 -2.20 -3.12
CA ALA A 115 0.60 -0.81 -2.81
C ALA A 115 1.66 -0.71 -1.69
N VAL A 116 1.57 -1.52 -0.64
CA VAL A 116 2.42 -1.38 0.57
C VAL A 116 3.91 -1.49 0.27
N PRO A 117 4.41 -2.51 -0.46
CA PRO A 117 5.83 -2.57 -0.79
C PRO A 117 6.26 -1.38 -1.67
N ALA A 118 5.38 -0.94 -2.59
CA ALA A 118 5.66 0.22 -3.43
C ALA A 118 5.78 1.51 -2.60
N LEU A 119 4.87 1.74 -1.65
CA LEU A 119 4.90 2.88 -0.73
C LEU A 119 6.17 2.87 0.13
N ILE A 120 6.60 1.70 0.63
CA ILE A 120 7.84 1.57 1.42
C ILE A 120 9.06 1.93 0.57
N ILE A 121 9.16 1.42 -0.66
CA ILE A 121 10.28 1.73 -1.55
C ILE A 121 10.30 3.22 -1.91
N ILE A 122 9.15 3.82 -2.24
CA ILE A 122 9.05 5.26 -2.55
C ILE A 122 9.44 6.11 -1.33
N LEU A 123 9.01 5.71 -0.12
CA LEU A 123 9.37 6.40 1.12
C LEU A 123 10.87 6.37 1.35
N ILE A 124 11.48 5.18 1.28
CA ILE A 124 12.93 5.00 1.44
C ILE A 124 13.68 5.81 0.39
N TYR A 125 13.27 5.73 -0.87
CA TYR A 125 13.86 6.47 -1.98
C TYR A 125 13.84 7.98 -1.73
N THR A 126 12.68 8.51 -1.32
CA THR A 126 12.47 9.94 -1.03
C THR A 126 13.35 10.41 0.12
N ILE A 127 13.46 9.62 1.19
CA ILE A 127 14.31 9.96 2.35
C ILE A 127 15.78 9.90 1.97
N SER A 128 16.20 8.85 1.24
CA SER A 128 17.60 8.64 0.90
C SER A 128 18.13 9.65 -0.13
N LYS A 129 17.30 10.18 -1.02
CA LYS A 129 17.72 11.11 -2.09
C LYS A 129 18.57 12.29 -1.60
N ASP A 130 18.19 12.91 -0.48
CA ASP A 130 18.90 14.10 0.04
C ASP A 130 20.07 13.75 0.98
N ASN A 131 20.12 12.51 1.45
CA ASN A 131 21.15 12.04 2.38
C ASN A 131 22.38 11.48 1.65
N CYS A 132 22.36 11.44 0.33
CA CYS A 132 23.46 10.91 -0.48
C CYS A 132 24.34 12.04 -1.02
N SER A 133 25.62 12.02 -0.65
CA SER A 133 26.65 12.80 -1.35
C SER A 133 26.97 12.17 -2.71
N TYR A 134 27.42 12.98 -3.67
CA TYR A 134 27.76 12.54 -5.02
C TYR A 134 28.86 11.47 -5.03
N ASP A 135 29.76 11.48 -4.04
CA ASP A 135 30.90 10.56 -3.93
C ASP A 135 30.59 9.27 -3.16
N ASP A 136 29.41 9.16 -2.53
CA ASP A 136 29.10 8.02 -1.68
C ASP A 136 28.54 6.87 -2.54
N THR A 137 29.36 5.85 -2.79
CA THR A 137 28.99 4.68 -3.62
C THR A 137 28.07 3.71 -2.90
N ASP A 138 28.05 3.73 -1.57
CA ASP A 138 27.25 2.83 -0.74
C ASP A 138 25.89 3.42 -0.37
N CYS A 139 25.53 4.56 -0.97
CA CYS A 139 24.29 5.22 -0.62
C CYS A 139 23.07 4.48 -1.15
N LEU A 140 22.09 4.32 -0.26
CA LEU A 140 20.89 3.52 -0.51
C LEU A 140 20.07 4.04 -1.72
N TYR A 141 20.03 5.36 -1.94
CA TYR A 141 19.43 5.96 -3.13
C TYR A 141 20.02 5.40 -4.43
N LYS A 142 21.35 5.38 -4.57
CA LYS A 142 22.03 4.88 -5.78
C LYS A 142 21.78 3.40 -5.97
N TRP A 143 21.77 2.62 -4.88
CA TRP A 143 21.46 1.20 -4.94
C TRP A 143 20.04 0.95 -5.48
N ILE A 144 19.05 1.74 -5.06
CA ILE A 144 17.68 1.67 -5.59
C ILE A 144 17.66 2.11 -7.06
N ASP A 145 18.31 3.23 -7.38
CA ASP A 145 18.30 3.80 -8.73
C ASP A 145 18.95 2.89 -9.79
N ASP A 146 19.98 2.13 -9.40
CA ASP A 146 20.62 1.15 -10.27
C ASP A 146 19.79 -0.14 -10.42
N ARG A 147 18.82 -0.39 -9.52
CA ARG A 147 18.12 -1.69 -9.40
C ARG A 147 16.60 -1.58 -9.48
N TRP A 148 16.07 -0.55 -10.14
CA TRP A 148 14.63 -0.41 -10.39
C TRP A 148 13.99 -1.67 -10.98
N TRP A 149 14.64 -2.33 -11.94
CA TRP A 149 14.06 -3.49 -12.61
C TRP A 149 13.90 -4.70 -11.66
N PRO A 150 14.94 -5.12 -10.91
CA PRO A 150 14.77 -6.07 -9.81
C PRO A 150 13.71 -5.68 -8.77
N ILE A 151 13.60 -4.40 -8.42
CA ILE A 151 12.62 -3.92 -7.43
C ILE A 151 11.19 -4.07 -7.95
N ILE A 152 10.93 -3.68 -9.20
CA ILE A 152 9.62 -3.80 -9.84
C ILE A 152 9.18 -5.27 -9.88
N TRP A 153 10.02 -6.16 -10.43
CA TRP A 153 9.69 -7.59 -10.50
C TRP A 153 9.66 -8.26 -9.13
N GLY A 154 10.52 -7.82 -8.23
CA GLY A 154 10.51 -8.20 -6.83
C GLY A 154 9.16 -7.91 -6.19
N ASN A 155 8.59 -6.72 -6.42
CA ASN A 155 7.26 -6.38 -5.93
C ASN A 155 6.19 -7.30 -6.50
N VAL A 156 6.23 -7.59 -7.81
CA VAL A 156 5.28 -8.53 -8.44
C VAL A 156 5.34 -9.90 -7.76
N VAL A 157 6.53 -10.48 -7.58
CA VAL A 157 6.71 -11.77 -6.88
C VAL A 157 6.23 -11.67 -5.43
N MET A 158 6.54 -10.57 -4.75
CA MET A 158 6.14 -10.32 -3.37
C MET A 158 4.62 -10.27 -3.21
N VAL A 159 3.90 -9.68 -4.18
CA VAL A 159 2.44 -9.66 -4.20
C VAL A 159 1.86 -11.06 -4.26
N PHE A 160 2.38 -11.94 -5.13
CA PHE A 160 1.93 -13.34 -5.17
C PHE A 160 2.21 -14.08 -3.85
N PHE A 161 3.38 -13.86 -3.27
CA PHE A 161 3.75 -14.45 -1.98
C PHE A 161 2.83 -13.96 -0.85
N TRP A 162 2.60 -12.65 -0.75
CA TRP A 162 1.69 -12.07 0.23
C TRP A 162 0.24 -12.50 0.03
N MET A 163 -0.23 -12.59 -1.21
CA MET A 163 -1.56 -13.13 -1.51
C MET A 163 -1.70 -14.57 -1.04
N TRP A 164 -0.68 -15.40 -1.26
CA TRP A 164 -0.68 -16.78 -0.78
C TRP A 164 -0.76 -16.85 0.76
N LEU A 165 0.05 -16.05 1.46
CA LEU A 165 -0.01 -15.93 2.93
C LEU A 165 -1.38 -15.42 3.39
N TYR A 166 -1.91 -14.38 2.76
CA TYR A 166 -3.18 -13.75 3.10
C TYR A 166 -4.33 -14.74 2.99
N VAL A 167 -4.39 -15.50 1.89
CA VAL A 167 -5.40 -16.56 1.73
C VAL A 167 -5.29 -17.60 2.84
N ARG A 168 -4.08 -18.13 3.08
CA ARG A 168 -3.84 -19.21 4.04
C ARG A 168 -4.14 -18.83 5.48
N PHE A 169 -3.68 -17.67 5.92
CA PHE A 169 -3.72 -17.29 7.33
C PHE A 169 -4.92 -16.41 7.70
N ILE A 170 -5.44 -15.61 6.77
CA ILE A 170 -6.50 -14.65 7.04
C ILE A 170 -7.83 -15.14 6.47
N ILE A 171 -7.94 -15.34 5.15
CA ILE A 171 -9.24 -15.65 4.51
C ILE A 171 -9.82 -16.98 5.02
N LEU A 172 -9.00 -18.04 5.08
CA LEU A 172 -9.48 -19.35 5.54
C LEU A 172 -9.95 -19.33 7.00
N LYS A 173 -9.25 -18.59 7.87
CA LYS A 173 -9.65 -18.43 9.28
C LYS A 173 -10.90 -17.56 9.41
N TRP A 174 -10.95 -16.45 8.67
CA TRP A 174 -12.07 -15.52 8.67
C TRP A 174 -13.38 -16.18 8.20
N LYS A 175 -13.32 -17.05 7.18
CA LYS A 175 -14.49 -17.84 6.75
C LYS A 175 -15.04 -18.75 7.85
N GLY A 176 -14.21 -19.18 8.79
CA GLY A 176 -14.60 -20.01 9.93
C GLY A 176 -15.24 -19.24 11.09
N VAL A 177 -15.28 -17.91 11.05
CA VAL A 177 -15.94 -17.09 12.09
C VAL A 177 -17.46 -17.17 11.89
N PRO A 178 -18.24 -17.50 12.94
CA PRO A 178 -19.69 -17.64 12.85
C PRO A 178 -20.36 -16.35 12.38
N GLU A 179 -21.44 -16.51 11.63
CA GLU A 179 -22.34 -15.41 11.25
C GLU A 179 -23.34 -15.25 12.38
N GLU A 180 -23.17 -14.22 13.22
CA GLU A 180 -24.27 -13.75 14.08
C GLU A 180 -25.34 -13.05 13.24
#